data_AF-A0A7Z0MC18-F1
#
_entry.id   AF-A0A7Z0MC18-F1
#
_cell.length_a   1.000
_cell.length_b   1.000
_cell.length_c   1.000
_cell.angle_alpha   90.00
_cell.angle_beta   90.00
_cell.angle_gamma   90.00
#
_symmetry.space_group_name_H-M   'P 1'
#
loop_
_entity.id
_entity.type
_entity.pdbx_description
1 polymer ?
#
loop_
_entity_poly.entity_id
_entity_poly.type
_entity_poly.pdbx_seq_one_letter_code
_entity_poly.pdbx_strand_id
1 'polypeptide(L)'
;MLPLFTKLPGYTSRGKSTPGLERKILRSMPYAFLTIIFLCGLPSVMVRMMEWKGSDLAVEAFIGRVDMLAIGVFFTLFNAAFVVTTGAILITLMKGPGYVADGYKLIDSESPEKLSDKPWIGDRN
;
A
#
# COMPACT_ATOMS: atom_id res chain seq x y z
N MET A 1 -0.92 15.49 17.75
CA MET A 1 -0.62 14.85 16.45
C MET A 1 0.87 14.58 16.42
N LEU A 2 1.30 13.32 16.51
CA LEU A 2 2.72 12.97 16.43
C LEU A 2 3.23 13.29 15.01
N PRO A 3 4.36 14.00 14.84
CA PRO A 3 4.93 14.26 13.53
C PRO A 3 5.54 12.94 13.02
N LEU A 4 4.73 12.11 12.34
CA LEU A 4 5.18 10.80 11.87
C LEU A 4 6.30 10.86 10.82
N PHE A 5 6.64 12.06 10.30
CA PHE A 5 7.67 12.26 9.29
C PHE A 5 8.41 13.59 9.48
N THR A 6 9.29 13.66 10.47
CA THR A 6 10.18 14.80 10.67
C THR A 6 11.20 14.84 9.53
N LYS A 7 11.33 15.99 8.86
CA LYS A 7 12.38 16.21 7.85
C LYS A 7 13.75 16.21 8.55
N LEU A 8 14.73 15.57 7.94
CA LEU A 8 16.11 15.63 8.43
C LEU A 8 16.69 17.05 8.26
N PRO A 9 17.54 17.51 9.19
CA PRO A 9 18.31 18.74 9.02
C PRO A 9 19.19 18.62 7.77
N GLY A 10 19.06 19.55 6.82
CA GLY A 10 19.72 19.49 5.51
C GLY A 10 18.84 19.10 4.32
N TYR A 11 17.54 18.84 4.53
CA TYR A 11 16.58 18.56 3.46
C TYR A 11 16.41 19.76 2.52
N THR A 12 17.15 19.78 1.40
CA THR A 12 17.09 20.86 0.41
C THR A 12 15.88 20.69 -0.51
N SER A 13 15.30 21.81 -0.95
CA SER A 13 14.17 21.88 -1.89
C SER A 13 14.44 21.22 -3.24
N ARG A 14 15.71 20.91 -3.55
CA ARG A 14 16.18 20.24 -4.78
C ARG A 14 15.97 18.72 -4.76
N GLY A 15 15.86 18.10 -3.57
CA GLY A 15 15.55 16.67 -3.38
C GLY A 15 14.06 16.35 -3.19
N LYS A 16 13.18 17.34 -3.43
CA LYS A 16 11.73 17.18 -3.27
C LYS A 16 11.18 16.34 -4.42
N SER A 17 10.96 15.05 -4.19
CA SER A 17 10.22 14.22 -5.14
C SER A 17 8.79 14.79 -5.29
N THR A 18 8.40 15.08 -6.53
CA THR A 18 7.05 15.59 -6.84
C THR A 18 6.02 14.57 -6.38
N PRO A 19 4.89 14.97 -5.75
CA PRO A 19 3.89 14.02 -5.28
C PRO A 19 3.41 13.12 -6.43
N GLY A 20 3.64 11.81 -6.31
CA GLY A 20 3.26 10.84 -7.33
C GLY A 20 1.88 10.22 -7.10
N LEU A 21 1.58 9.17 -7.87
CA LEU A 21 0.32 8.42 -7.81
C LEU A 21 0.08 7.80 -6.43
N GLU A 22 1.14 7.45 -5.70
CA GLU A 22 1.09 6.87 -4.35
C GLU A 22 0.26 7.72 -3.39
N ARG A 23 0.38 9.05 -3.47
CA ARG A 23 -0.31 9.96 -2.55
C ARG A 23 -1.78 10.11 -2.89
N LYS A 24 -2.13 10.01 -4.18
CA LYS A 24 -3.52 9.97 -4.63
C LYS A 24 -4.19 8.68 -4.16
N ILE A 25 -3.51 7.54 -4.33
CA ILE A 25 -3.96 6.23 -3.87
C ILE A 25 -4.21 6.26 -2.36
N LEU A 26 -3.22 6.65 -1.54
CA LEU A 26 -3.36 6.67 -0.08
C LEU A 26 -4.49 7.57 0.42
N ARG A 27 -4.80 8.66 -0.30
CA ARG A 27 -5.90 9.56 0.06
C ARG A 27 -7.27 8.97 -0.26
N SER A 28 -7.38 8.16 -1.31
CA SER A 28 -8.64 7.47 -1.68
C SER A 28 -8.85 6.16 -0.94
N MET A 29 -7.80 5.52 -0.42
CA MET A 29 -7.88 4.19 0.20
C MET A 29 -8.87 4.08 1.36
N PRO A 30 -9.00 5.04 2.29
CA PRO A 30 -10.01 4.95 3.36
C PRO A 30 -11.43 4.80 2.79
N TYR A 31 -11.74 5.53 1.72
CA TYR A 31 -13.04 5.42 1.04
C TYR A 31 -13.17 4.07 0.33
N ALA A 32 -12.10 3.58 -0.32
CA ALA A 32 -12.12 2.26 -0.96
C ALA A 32 -12.45 1.14 0.05
N PHE A 33 -11.79 1.13 1.22
CA PHE A 33 -12.09 0.15 2.28
C PHE A 33 -13.53 0.23 2.76
N LEU A 34 -14.05 1.44 3.00
CA LEU A 34 -15.44 1.63 3.37
C LEU A 34 -16.38 1.10 2.26
N THR A 35 -16.12 1.45 1.00
CA THR A 35 -16.96 0.97 -0.11
C THR A 35 -16.96 -0.55 -0.21
N ILE A 36 -15.83 -1.24 0.01
CA ILE A 36 -15.76 -2.70 0.00
C ILE A 36 -16.59 -3.29 1.15
N ILE A 37 -16.46 -2.75 2.37
CA ILE A 37 -17.23 -3.20 3.54
C ILE A 37 -18.73 -3.07 3.27
N PHE A 38 -19.18 -1.89 2.83
CA PHE A 38 -20.60 -1.66 2.55
C PHE A 38 -21.10 -2.50 1.38
N LEU A 39 -20.36 -2.56 0.28
CA LEU A 39 -20.75 -3.29 -0.92
C LEU A 39 -20.88 -4.80 -0.66
N CYS A 40 -19.96 -5.38 0.12
CA CYS A 40 -19.99 -6.81 0.41
C CYS A 40 -20.91 -7.16 1.58
N GLY A 41 -21.07 -6.27 2.57
CA GLY A 41 -21.96 -6.49 3.71
C GLY A 41 -23.44 -6.28 3.38
N LEU A 42 -23.76 -5.36 2.45
CA LEU A 42 -25.14 -5.03 2.11
C LEU A 42 -25.99 -6.23 1.67
N PRO A 43 -25.54 -7.13 0.78
CA PRO A 43 -26.33 -8.29 0.36
C PRO A 43 -26.70 -9.22 1.52
N SER A 44 -25.77 -9.47 2.44
CA SER A 44 -26.01 -10.31 3.63
C SER A 44 -27.07 -9.70 4.55
N VAL A 45 -26.98 -8.38 4.79
CA VAL A 45 -27.97 -7.64 5.58
C VAL A 45 -29.33 -7.63 4.88
N MET A 46 -29.37 -7.33 3.58
CA MET A 46 -30.61 -7.27 2.80
C MET A 46 -31.38 -8.59 2.83
N VAL A 47 -30.67 -9.72 2.63
CA VAL A 47 -31.30 -11.04 2.65
C VAL A 47 -31.91 -11.35 4.02
N ARG A 48 -31.32 -10.86 5.12
CA ARG A 48 -31.87 -11.04 6.47
C ARG A 48 -33.04 -10.10 6.80
N MET A 49 -33.17 -8.99 6.09
CA MET A 49 -34.27 -8.03 6.28
C MET A 49 -35.54 -8.39 5.50
N MET A 50 -35.46 -9.34 4.57
CA MET A 50 -36.58 -9.75 3.72
C MET A 50 -37.23 -11.04 4.22
N GLU A 51 -38.55 -11.12 4.10
CA GLU A 51 -39.27 -12.37 4.34
C GLU A 51 -39.26 -13.25 3.09
N TRP A 52 -38.69 -14.46 3.22
CA TRP A 52 -38.59 -15.42 2.12
C TRP A 52 -39.66 -16.50 2.26
N LYS A 53 -40.35 -16.79 1.16
CA LYS A 53 -41.32 -17.89 1.12
C LYS A 53 -40.62 -19.20 0.76
N GLY A 54 -40.77 -20.23 1.58
CA GLY A 54 -40.20 -21.55 1.33
C GLY A 54 -40.19 -22.43 2.58
N SER A 55 -39.60 -23.62 2.46
CA SER A 55 -39.25 -24.44 3.63
C SER A 55 -38.10 -23.79 4.40
N ASP A 56 -38.14 -23.83 5.73
CA ASP A 56 -37.12 -23.26 6.62
C ASP A 56 -35.70 -23.70 6.21
N LEU A 57 -35.53 -24.98 5.88
CA LEU A 57 -34.26 -25.55 5.40
C LEU A 57 -33.75 -24.89 4.10
N ALA A 58 -34.65 -24.54 3.20
CA ALA A 58 -34.29 -23.91 1.93
C ALA A 58 -33.90 -22.44 2.12
N VAL A 59 -34.59 -21.73 3.03
CA VAL A 59 -34.29 -20.33 3.36
C VAL A 59 -32.94 -20.21 4.05
N GLU A 60 -32.66 -21.05 5.05
CA GLU A 60 -31.36 -21.10 5.73
C GLU A 60 -30.21 -21.43 4.76
N ALA A 61 -30.41 -22.41 3.88
CA ALA A 61 -29.40 -22.76 2.87
C ALA A 61 -29.15 -21.60 1.87
N PHE A 62 -30.17 -20.81 1.55
CA PHE A 62 -30.02 -19.64 0.70
C PHE A 62 -29.23 -18.53 1.39
N ILE A 63 -29.58 -18.18 2.64
CA ILE A 63 -28.86 -17.18 3.44
C ILE A 63 -27.38 -17.58 3.57
N GLY A 64 -27.11 -18.85 3.90
CA GLY A 64 -25.73 -19.35 4.04
C GLY A 64 -24.91 -19.25 2.76
N ARG A 65 -25.50 -19.48 1.58
CA ARG A 65 -24.82 -19.29 0.29
C ARG A 65 -24.47 -17.83 0.03
N VAL A 66 -25.40 -16.92 0.32
CA VAL A 66 -25.18 -15.48 0.16
C VAL A 66 -24.05 -15.02 1.08
N ASP A 67 -24.06 -15.47 2.34
CA ASP A 67 -23.02 -15.13 3.32
C ASP A 67 -21.64 -15.66 2.88
N MET A 68 -21.57 -16.90 2.38
CA MET A 68 -20.32 -17.48 1.88
C MET A 68 -19.75 -16.69 0.69
N LEU A 69 -20.61 -16.28 -0.25
CA LEU A 69 -20.20 -15.45 -1.39
C LEU A 69 -19.78 -14.05 -0.95
N ALA A 70 -20.53 -13.42 -0.04
CA ALA A 70 -20.23 -12.10 0.50
C ALA A 70 -18.87 -12.09 1.20
N ILE A 71 -18.59 -13.08 2.04
CA ILE A 71 -17.32 -13.23 2.75
C ILE A 71 -16.18 -13.49 1.77
N GLY A 72 -16.37 -14.38 0.79
CA GLY A 72 -15.36 -14.67 -0.22
C GLY A 72 -14.95 -13.43 -1.00
N VAL A 73 -15.93 -12.71 -1.56
CA VAL A 73 -15.70 -11.46 -2.32
C VAL A 73 -15.09 -10.38 -1.43
N PHE A 74 -15.56 -10.24 -0.19
CA PHE A 74 -15.02 -9.30 0.78
C PHE A 74 -13.53 -9.53 0.98
N PHE A 75 -13.11 -10.76 1.31
CA PHE A 75 -11.70 -11.05 1.54
C PHE A 75 -10.87 -10.85 0.27
N THR A 76 -11.37 -11.21 -0.92
CA THR A 76 -10.64 -10.96 -2.18
C THR A 76 -10.40 -9.48 -2.42
N LEU A 77 -11.45 -8.64 -2.35
CA LEU A 77 -11.33 -7.20 -2.61
C LEU A 77 -10.55 -6.48 -1.51
N PHE A 78 -10.78 -6.84 -0.26
CA PHE A 78 -10.11 -6.24 0.89
C PHE A 78 -8.61 -6.53 0.86
N ASN A 79 -8.20 -7.76 0.56
CA ASN A 79 -6.79 -8.11 0.41
C ASN A 79 -6.16 -7.38 -0.78
N ALA A 80 -6.84 -7.28 -1.92
CA ALA A 80 -6.33 -6.52 -3.06
C ALA A 80 -6.09 -5.04 -2.70
N ALA A 81 -7.06 -4.39 -2.03
CA ALA A 81 -6.92 -3.02 -1.54
C ALA A 81 -5.78 -2.89 -0.52
N PHE A 82 -5.62 -3.89 0.37
CA PHE A 82 -4.56 -3.94 1.36
C PHE A 82 -3.15 -4.01 0.73
N VAL A 83 -2.96 -4.87 -0.28
CA VAL A 83 -1.69 -4.98 -1.00
C VAL A 83 -1.35 -3.67 -1.71
N VAL A 84 -2.32 -3.05 -2.40
CA VAL A 84 -2.10 -1.77 -3.09
C VAL A 84 -1.78 -0.65 -2.10
N THR A 85 -2.50 -0.60 -0.97
CA THR A 85 -2.24 0.37 0.10
C THR A 85 -0.83 0.21 0.65
N THR A 86 -0.44 -1.02 0.96
CA THR A 86 0.90 -1.34 1.48
C THR A 86 1.98 -0.94 0.48
N GLY A 87 1.82 -1.25 -0.80
CA GLY A 87 2.74 -0.80 -1.85
C GLY A 87 2.86 0.73 -1.94
N ALA A 88 1.76 1.45 -1.84
CA ALA A 88 1.78 2.93 -1.84
C ALA A 88 2.46 3.50 -0.58
N ILE A 89 2.28 2.88 0.60
CA ILE A 89 3.02 3.22 1.82
C ILE A 89 4.52 2.99 1.61
N LEU A 90 4.91 1.82 1.10
CA LEU A 90 6.31 1.50 0.84
C LEU A 90 6.96 2.50 -0.12
N ILE A 91 6.29 2.86 -1.23
CA ILE A 91 6.79 3.88 -2.16
C ILE A 91 6.94 5.24 -1.46
N THR A 92 5.97 5.60 -0.62
CA THR A 92 6.03 6.85 0.16
C THR A 92 7.21 6.84 1.14
N LEU A 93 7.55 5.69 1.71
CA LEU A 93 8.71 5.51 2.58
C LEU A 93 10.02 5.58 1.79
N MET A 94 10.12 4.88 0.65
CA MET A 94 11.30 4.89 -0.23
C MET A 94 11.61 6.29 -0.76
N LYS A 95 10.58 7.07 -1.08
CA LYS A 95 10.71 8.47 -1.50
C LYS A 95 10.78 9.45 -0.33
N GLY A 96 10.66 8.97 0.91
CA GLY A 96 10.19 9.75 2.06
C GLY A 96 10.91 11.08 2.29
N PRO A 97 10.31 11.98 3.10
CA PRO A 97 10.86 13.32 3.38
C PRO A 97 12.19 13.31 4.17
N GLY A 98 12.75 12.14 4.44
CA GLY A 98 14.07 11.94 5.02
C GLY A 98 14.97 11.02 4.17
N TYR A 99 14.58 10.66 2.94
CA TYR A 99 15.51 9.98 2.04
C TYR A 99 16.59 10.97 1.61
N VAL A 100 17.71 10.91 2.31
CA VAL A 100 18.98 11.52 1.93
C VAL A 100 19.83 10.34 1.53
N ALA A 101 20.10 10.19 0.23
CA ALA A 101 21.15 9.26 -0.19
C ALA A 101 22.42 9.64 0.55
N ASP A 102 23.18 8.66 1.04
CA ASP A 102 24.44 8.92 1.72
C ASP A 102 25.25 9.91 0.89
N GLY A 103 25.49 11.08 1.46
CA GLY A 103 26.16 12.21 0.81
C GLY A 103 27.66 11.95 0.66
N TYR A 104 28.04 10.75 0.20
CA TYR A 104 29.38 10.50 -0.27
C TYR A 104 29.71 11.54 -1.33
N LYS A 105 30.90 12.13 -1.22
CA LYS A 105 31.41 12.99 -2.27
C LYS A 105 31.50 12.14 -3.52
N LEU A 106 30.58 12.34 -4.47
CA LEU A 106 30.78 11.82 -5.81
C LEU A 106 32.06 12.49 -6.32
N ILE A 107 33.10 11.67 -6.52
CA ILE A 107 34.22 12.08 -7.34
C ILE A 107 33.67 12.00 -8.76
N ASP A 108 33.22 13.14 -9.30
CA ASP A 108 32.84 13.26 -10.69
C ASP A 108 34.09 12.98 -11.54
N SER A 109 34.24 11.72 -11.96
CA SER A 109 35.22 11.32 -12.96
C SER A 109 34.52 11.37 -14.32
N GLU A 110 35.08 12.09 -15.27
CA GLU A 110 34.56 12.22 -16.64
C GLU A 110 34.58 10.88 -17.40
N SER A 111 35.29 9.88 -16.86
CA SER A 111 35.38 8.52 -17.41
C SER A 111 35.08 7.47 -16.34
N PRO A 112 34.30 6.41 -16.66
CA PRO A 112 34.12 5.30 -15.73
C PRO A 112 35.48 4.66 -15.45
N GLU A 113 35.76 4.40 -14.17
CA GLU A 113 36.96 3.66 -13.78
C GLU A 113 36.87 2.27 -14.41
N LYS A 114 37.89 1.91 -15.19
CA LYS A 114 37.98 0.56 -15.75
C LYS A 114 38.07 -0.40 -14.58
N LEU A 115 37.08 -1.28 -14.43
CA LEU A 115 37.07 -2.33 -13.42
C LEU A 115 38.39 -3.11 -13.56
N SER A 116 39.31 -2.88 -12.63
CA SER A 116 40.60 -3.56 -12.62
C SER A 116 40.37 -4.91 -11.95
N ASP A 117 40.72 -6.01 -12.62
CA ASP A 117 40.62 -7.39 -12.10
C ASP A 117 41.53 -7.68 -10.89
N LYS A 118 42.11 -6.65 -10.29
CA LYS A 118 42.99 -6.76 -9.15
C LYS A 118 42.16 -6.88 -7.86
N PRO A 119 42.44 -7.86 -6.99
CA PRO A 119 41.75 -7.99 -5.73
C PRO A 119 41.96 -6.75 -4.87
N TRP A 120 40.89 -6.27 -4.23
CA TRP A 120 40.92 -5.09 -3.37
C TRP A 120 41.84 -5.33 -2.17
N ILE A 121 42.97 -4.64 -2.13
CA ILE A 121 43.88 -4.59 -0.99
C ILE A 121 43.58 -3.28 -0.29
N GLY A 122 42.75 -3.33 0.75
CA GLY A 122 42.37 -2.15 1.52
C GLY A 122 43.58 -1.31 1.92
N ASP A 123 43.45 -0.02 1.73
CA ASP A 123 44.42 1.04 1.99
C ASP A 123 44.65 1.17 3.50
N ARG A 124 45.50 0.28 4.03
CA ARG A 124 46.20 0.50 5.29
C ARG A 124 47.35 1.46 5.04
N ASN A 125 47.13 2.73 5.32
CA ASN A 125 48.13 3.68 5.83
C ASN A 125 47.42 4.81 6.57
#